data_AF-A0A7V1FT03-F1
#
_entry.id   AF-A0A7V1FT03-F1
#
_cell.length_a   1.000
_cell.length_b   1.000
_cell.length_c   1.000
_cell.angle_alpha   90.00
_cell.angle_beta   90.00
_cell.angle_gamma   90.00
#
_symmetry.space_group_name_H-M   'P 1'
#
loop_
_entity.id
_entity.type
_entity.pdbx_description
1 polymer ?
#
loop_
_entity_poly.entity_id
_entity_poly.type
_entity_poly.pdbx_seq_one_letter_code
_entity_poly.pdbx_strand_id
1 'polypeptide(L)'
;MSITNDYSQAEPIERGLYVVLMQDQGWSLADGPGTQLAPPDELELAGYHLPVRFESYDQAAQAGKSGPHEWFDIKPGSPWVEHCLAAGGTYCPDYEKKLGPDNLASRSG
;
A
#
# COMPACT_ATOMS: atom_id res chain seq x y z
N MET A 1 -10.42 2.90 15.70
CA MET A 1 -9.13 2.78 14.97
C MET A 1 -9.42 1.92 13.75
N SER A 2 -9.49 2.51 12.55
CA SER A 2 -9.67 1.72 11.33
C SER A 2 -8.29 1.48 10.73
N ILE A 3 -7.89 0.21 10.70
CA ILE A 3 -6.68 -0.25 10.02
C ILE A 3 -6.94 -0.07 8.52
N THR A 4 -6.10 0.68 7.81
CA THR A 4 -6.20 0.79 6.34
C THR A 4 -5.03 0.06 5.70
N ASN A 5 -5.20 -1.26 5.62
CA ASN A 5 -4.57 -2.18 4.67
C ASN A 5 -5.63 -3.22 4.27
N ASP A 6 -6.84 -2.69 4.06
CA ASP A 6 -8.07 -3.43 3.84
C ASP A 6 -8.29 -3.55 2.33
N TYR A 7 -7.75 -4.62 1.77
CA TYR A 7 -7.81 -4.90 0.35
C TYR A 7 -8.93 -5.90 0.08
N SER A 8 -9.65 -5.70 -1.01
CA SER A 8 -10.61 -6.70 -1.48
C SER A 8 -9.91 -7.94 -2.06
N GLN A 9 -8.67 -7.77 -2.52
CA GLN A 9 -7.85 -8.83 -3.11
C GLN A 9 -6.37 -8.48 -2.95
N ALA A 10 -5.53 -9.50 -2.77
CA ALA A 10 -4.09 -9.37 -2.78
C ALA A 10 -3.49 -10.55 -3.54
N GLU A 11 -2.74 -10.27 -4.59
CA GLU A 11 -2.07 -11.29 -5.38
C GLU A 11 -0.55 -11.16 -5.23
N PRO A 12 0.13 -12.22 -4.77
CA PRO A 12 1.58 -12.17 -4.62
C PRO A 12 2.25 -12.03 -5.99
N ILE A 13 3.23 -11.14 -6.05
CA ILE A 13 4.18 -11.03 -7.14
C ILE A 13 5.59 -11.29 -6.60
N GLU A 14 6.61 -10.97 -7.38
CA GLU A 14 8.01 -11.19 -6.99
C GLU A 14 8.43 -10.31 -5.79
N ARG A 15 9.55 -10.68 -5.16
CA ARG A 15 10.19 -9.91 -4.06
C ARG A 15 9.34 -9.76 -2.79
N GLY A 16 8.35 -10.65 -2.59
CA GLY A 16 7.46 -10.61 -1.43
C GLY A 16 6.44 -9.47 -1.49
N LEU A 17 6.25 -8.87 -2.68
CA LEU A 17 5.26 -7.82 -2.89
C LEU A 17 3.93 -8.41 -3.37
N TYR A 18 2.88 -7.61 -3.24
CA TYR A 18 1.53 -7.95 -3.64
C TYR A 18 0.96 -6.86 -4.53
N VAL A 19 0.20 -7.26 -5.54
CA VAL A 19 -0.73 -6.38 -6.26
C VAL A 19 -2.06 -6.46 -5.53
N VAL A 20 -2.56 -5.31 -5.07
CA VAL A 20 -3.74 -5.24 -4.20
C VAL A 20 -4.88 -4.46 -4.85
N LEU A 21 -6.09 -5.00 -4.73
CA LEU A 21 -7.32 -4.32 -5.16
C LEU A 21 -7.90 -3.55 -3.98
N MET A 22 -8.00 -2.24 -4.16
CA MET A 22 -8.57 -1.33 -3.18
C MET A 22 -10.11 -1.32 -3.27
N GLN A 23 -10.75 -0.89 -2.18
CA GLN A 23 -12.23 -0.88 -2.06
C GLN A 23 -12.93 -0.04 -3.15
N ASP A 24 -12.25 0.99 -3.66
CA ASP A 24 -12.71 1.86 -4.74
C ASP A 24 -12.36 1.34 -6.15
N GLN A 25 -12.08 0.04 -6.26
CA GLN A 25 -11.73 -0.68 -7.48
C GLN A 25 -10.42 -0.22 -8.15
N GLY A 26 -9.60 0.60 -7.48
CA GLY A 26 -8.26 0.92 -7.95
C GLY A 26 -7.23 -0.13 -7.53
N TRP A 27 -6.16 -0.26 -8.30
CA TRP A 27 -5.07 -1.20 -8.01
C TRP A 27 -3.87 -0.48 -7.37
N SER A 28 -3.14 -1.16 -6.49
CA SER A 28 -1.89 -0.65 -5.90
C SER A 28 -0.89 -1.78 -5.65
N LEU A 29 0.27 -1.43 -5.10
CA LEU A 29 1.30 -2.38 -4.64
C LEU A 29 1.42 -2.33 -3.13
N ALA A 30 1.64 -3.48 -2.50
CA ALA A 30 1.85 -3.61 -1.06
C ALA A 30 2.99 -4.58 -0.72
N ASP A 31 3.53 -4.48 0.49
CA ASP A 31 4.49 -5.44 1.08
C ASP A 31 3.81 -6.56 1.90
N GLY A 32 2.49 -6.71 1.75
CA GLY A 32 1.72 -7.77 2.40
C GLY A 32 0.28 -7.85 1.91
N PRO A 33 -0.44 -8.92 2.28
CA PRO A 33 -1.79 -9.22 1.77
C PRO A 33 -2.92 -8.41 2.42
N GLY A 34 -2.66 -7.63 3.45
CA GLY A 34 -3.65 -6.84 4.19
C GLY A 34 -4.29 -7.57 5.37
N THR A 35 -4.84 -6.83 6.34
CA THR A 35 -5.35 -7.43 7.59
C THR A 35 -6.63 -8.25 7.41
N GLN A 36 -7.42 -7.98 6.37
CA GLN A 36 -8.62 -8.77 6.07
C GLN A 36 -8.30 -10.13 5.45
N LEU A 37 -7.16 -10.25 4.78
CA LEU A 37 -6.75 -11.45 4.05
C LEU A 37 -5.70 -12.27 4.82
N ALA A 38 -4.98 -11.65 5.74
CA ALA A 38 -4.03 -12.33 6.62
C ALA A 38 -4.76 -13.17 7.69
N PRO A 39 -4.29 -14.40 7.97
CA PRO A 39 -4.71 -15.18 9.14
C PRO A 39 -4.52 -14.39 10.45
N PRO A 40 -5.36 -14.61 11.49
CA PRO A 40 -5.25 -13.90 12.76
C PRO A 40 -3.89 -13.99 13.46
N ASP A 41 -3.17 -15.09 13.26
CA ASP A 41 -1.83 -15.35 13.77
C ASP A 41 -0.71 -14.74 12.92
N GLU A 42 -1.02 -14.26 11.71
CA GLU A 42 -0.09 -13.64 10.76
C GLU A 42 -0.40 -12.16 10.50
N LEU A 43 -1.22 -11.52 11.35
CA LEU A 43 -1.60 -10.11 11.19
C LEU A 43 -0.39 -9.15 11.14
N GLU A 44 0.75 -9.54 11.71
CA GLU A 44 2.00 -8.78 11.62
C GLU A 44 2.59 -8.73 10.20
N LEU A 45 2.24 -9.69 9.34
CA LEU A 45 2.67 -9.79 7.95
C LEU A 45 1.73 -9.11 6.96
N ALA A 46 0.64 -8.51 7.45
CA ALA A 46 -0.40 -7.92 6.61
C ALA A 46 0.13 -6.81 5.66
N GLY A 47 1.21 -6.12 6.03
CA GLY A 47 1.81 -5.09 5.18
C GLY A 47 0.89 -3.91 4.84
N TYR A 48 1.37 -2.98 4.03
CA TYR A 48 0.71 -1.74 3.63
C TYR A 48 0.98 -1.43 2.16
N HIS A 49 0.06 -0.69 1.55
CA HIS A 49 0.13 -0.33 0.14
C HIS A 49 0.78 1.04 -0.09
N LEU A 50 1.22 1.28 -1.33
CA LEU A 50 1.68 2.60 -1.77
C LEU A 50 0.49 3.57 -1.90
N PRO A 51 0.72 4.89 -1.73
CA PRO A 51 -0.25 5.94 -2.06
C PRO A 51 -0.36 6.19 -3.58
N VAL A 52 -0.37 5.12 -4.37
CA VAL A 52 -0.42 5.16 -5.84
C VAL A 52 -1.55 4.26 -6.32
N ARG A 53 -2.38 4.79 -7.22
CA ARG A 53 -3.47 4.10 -7.89
C ARG A 53 -3.10 3.78 -9.32
N PHE A 54 -3.33 2.54 -9.72
CA PHE A 54 -3.33 2.08 -11.10
C PHE A 54 -4.76 1.74 -11.54
N GLU A 55 -5.03 1.90 -12.84
CA GLU A 55 -6.35 1.60 -13.43
C GLU A 55 -6.55 0.11 -13.68
N SER A 56 -5.47 -0.67 -13.74
CA SER A 56 -5.53 -2.11 -13.95
C SER A 56 -4.50 -2.89 -13.15
N TYR A 57 -4.83 -4.15 -12.89
CA TYR A 57 -3.92 -5.13 -12.32
C TYR A 57 -2.60 -5.21 -13.12
N ASP A 58 -2.69 -5.30 -14.45
CA ASP A 58 -1.51 -5.48 -15.29
C ASP A 58 -0.52 -4.32 -15.16
N GLN A 59 -1.02 -3.08 -15.03
CA GLN A 59 -0.16 -1.91 -14.80
C GLN A 59 0.56 -2.02 -13.45
N ALA A 60 -0.18 -2.31 -12.38
CA ALA A 60 0.39 -2.47 -11.05
C ALA A 60 1.42 -3.62 -11.02
N ALA A 61 1.10 -4.77 -11.60
CA ALA A 61 1.99 -5.93 -11.67
C ALA A 61 3.28 -5.63 -12.45
N GLN A 62 3.19 -4.92 -13.58
CA GLN A 62 4.37 -4.52 -14.35
C GLN A 62 5.22 -3.49 -13.60
N ALA A 63 4.60 -2.52 -12.92
CA ALA A 63 5.31 -1.57 -12.08
C ALA A 63 6.07 -2.28 -10.95
N GLY A 64 5.44 -3.27 -10.31
CA GLY A 64 6.05 -4.07 -9.24
C GLY A 64 7.25 -4.89 -9.72
N LYS A 65 7.13 -5.55 -10.88
CA LYS A 65 8.22 -6.36 -11.48
C LYS A 65 9.41 -5.52 -11.94
N SER A 66 9.15 -4.32 -12.45
CA SER A 66 10.19 -3.38 -12.90
C SER A 66 10.71 -2.47 -11.78
N GLY A 67 10.27 -2.69 -10.55
CA GLY A 67 10.54 -1.82 -9.41
C GLY A 67 12.01 -1.75 -8.96
N PRO A 68 12.34 -0.71 -8.18
CA PRO A 68 13.69 -0.45 -7.67
C PRO A 68 14.26 -1.61 -6.84
N HIS A 69 15.58 -1.62 -6.66
CA HIS A 69 16.27 -2.61 -5.80
C HIS A 69 16.23 -2.23 -4.32
N GLU A 70 15.86 -0.98 -4.03
CA GLU A 70 15.67 -0.41 -2.72
C GLU A 70 14.56 -1.12 -1.95
N TRP A 71 14.63 -1.01 -0.64
CA TRP A 71 13.60 -1.54 0.25
C TRP A 71 12.25 -0.91 -0.05
N PHE A 72 11.20 -1.71 0.04
CA PHE A 72 9.84 -1.23 -0.15
C PHE A 72 9.50 -0.23 0.95
N ASP A 73 9.22 1.02 0.56
CA ASP A 73 8.87 2.11 1.46
C ASP A 73 7.64 2.84 0.91
N ILE A 74 6.59 2.86 1.71
CA ILE A 74 5.30 3.46 1.37
C ILE A 74 5.28 4.99 1.53
N LYS A 75 6.35 5.59 2.06
CA LYS A 75 6.43 7.04 2.27
C LYS A 75 6.34 7.80 0.93
N PRO A 76 5.61 8.92 0.89
CA PRO A 76 5.64 9.82 -0.26
C PRO A 76 7.08 10.24 -0.59
N GLY A 77 7.42 10.23 -1.89
CA GLY A 77 8.77 10.52 -2.37
C GLY A 77 9.80 9.40 -2.17
N SER A 78 9.37 8.20 -1.75
CA SER A 78 10.25 7.03 -1.79
C SER A 78 10.56 6.62 -3.24
N PRO A 79 11.69 5.92 -3.49
CA PRO A 79 11.99 5.39 -4.81
C PRO A 79 10.87 4.53 -5.40
N TRP A 80 10.15 3.78 -4.55
CA TRP A 80 9.02 2.96 -4.97
C TRP A 80 7.81 3.79 -5.40
N VAL A 81 7.47 4.85 -4.66
CA VAL A 81 6.39 5.77 -5.04
C VAL A 81 6.74 6.49 -6.34
N GLU A 82 7.95 7.06 -6.44
CA GLU A 82 8.41 7.76 -7.64
C GLU A 82 8.40 6.85 -8.88
N HIS A 83 8.90 5.62 -8.73
CA HIS A 83 8.87 4.61 -9.78
C HIS A 83 7.44 4.30 -10.23
N CYS A 84 6.53 4.06 -9.29
CA CYS A 84 5.15 3.71 -9.61
C CYS A 84 4.40 4.84 -10.32
N LEU A 85 4.69 6.09 -9.95
CA LEU A 85 4.18 7.26 -10.67
C LEU A 85 4.75 7.34 -12.10
N ALA A 86 6.05 7.12 -12.27
CA ALA A 86 6.69 7.08 -13.58
C ALA A 86 6.18 5.92 -14.46
N ALA A 87 5.77 4.80 -13.84
CA ALA A 87 5.18 3.65 -14.49
C ALA A 87 3.70 3.84 -14.89
N GLY A 88 3.13 5.03 -14.69
CA GLY A 88 1.76 5.38 -15.09
C GLY A 88 0.73 5.30 -13.96
N GLY A 89 1.16 5.06 -12.73
CA GLY A 89 0.30 5.22 -11.55
C GLY A 89 0.02 6.69 -11.25
N THR A 90 -1.10 6.97 -10.59
CA THR A 90 -1.48 8.30 -10.13
C THR A 90 -1.42 8.37 -8.61
N TYR A 91 -0.90 9.47 -8.07
CA TYR A 91 -0.89 9.68 -6.63
C TYR A 91 -2.32 9.78 -6.10
N CYS A 92 -2.64 8.99 -5.07
CA CYS A 92 -3.97 8.96 -4.47
C CYS A 92 -3.87 9.33 -2.98
N PRO A 93 -4.21 10.59 -2.59
CA PRO A 93 -4.18 11.00 -1.18
C PRO A 93 -5.10 10.17 -0.29
N ASP A 94 -6.20 9.64 -0.82
CA ASP A 94 -7.11 8.78 -0.08
C ASP A 94 -6.50 7.41 0.27
N TYR A 95 -5.41 7.03 -0.41
CA TYR A 95 -4.63 5.82 -0.12
C TYR A 95 -3.56 6.08 0.93
N GLU A 96 -3.32 7.33 1.31
CA GLU A 96 -2.46 7.59 2.44
C GLU A 96 -3.12 7.04 3.70
N LYS A 97 -2.31 6.44 4.56
CA LYS A 97 -2.72 6.16 5.94
C LYS A 97 -3.23 7.47 6.53
N LYS A 98 -4.53 7.56 6.82
CA LYS A 98 -5.07 8.64 7.66
C LYS A 98 -4.46 8.48 9.05
N LEU A 99 -3.28 9.04 9.24
CA LEU A 99 -2.64 9.19 10.54
C LEU A 99 -3.59 10.04 11.37
N GLY A 100 -4.24 9.42 12.35
CA GLY A 100 -5.02 10.13 13.34
C GLY A 100 -4.54 9.74 14.74
N PRO A 101 -4.31 10.68 15.67
CA PRO A 101 -3.97 12.10 15.51
C PRO A 101 -2.47 12.36 15.71
N ASP A 102 -1.98 13.51 15.23
CA ASP A 102 -0.79 14.14 15.79
C ASP A 102 -0.94 14.26 17.32
N ASN A 103 0.02 13.71 18.05
CA ASN A 103 0.46 14.02 19.42
C ASN A 103 -0.50 14.70 20.43
N LEU A 104 -0.62 14.06 21.61
CA LEU A 104 -0.30 14.65 22.93
C LEU A 104 -0.55 16.16 23.14
N ALA A 105 -1.80 16.56 23.41
CA ALA A 105 -2.16 17.72 24.25
C ALA A 105 -3.69 17.65 24.50
N SER A 106 -4.20 17.08 25.59
CA SER A 106 -4.38 17.84 26.83
C SER A 106 -4.71 16.87 27.96
N ARG A 107 -3.73 16.53 28.81
CA ARG A 107 -4.03 16.16 30.20
C ARG A 107 -3.76 17.39 31.04
N SER A 108 -4.81 18.14 31.30
CA SER A 108 -4.87 19.10 32.41
C SER A 108 -6.30 19.03 32.94
N GLY A 109 -6.50 18.14 33.90
CA GLY A 109 -7.69 18.01 34.73
C GLY A 109 -7.21 17.57 36.10
#